data_AF-A0A959BI51-F1
#
_entry.id   AF-A0A959BI51-F1
#
_cell.length_a   1.000
_cell.length_b   1.000
_cell.length_c   1.000
_cell.angle_alpha   90.00
_cell.angle_beta   90.00
_cell.angle_gamma   90.00
#
_symmetry.space_group_name_H-M   'P 1'
#
loop_
_entity.id
_entity.type
_entity.pdbx_description
1 polymer ?
#
loop_
_entity_poly.entity_id
_entity_poly.type
_entity_poly.pdbx_seq_one_letter_code
_entity_poly.pdbx_strand_id
1 'polypeptide(L)'
;SCGGGVLPTLVCSRVSAGNDDAEEDNSGSVSLTSSDLELTDDSGVQTVGMRFNGLNIPQGAAITGASIQFTVDETRNLDPCNLTLYGEAADNANAFSSSNGNISSRPRTSASVTWAPPAWTPVGNAGPAQQTPDIASIVQEIVNRSGYTSASSIALLIDGTGRRTAESYNGSASQAPELCVEYVLAPAYDCPTLSANVGDSCDDGDNSTVNDAVDANCNCAGTPTACAGIGDNDGDGVCANVDCDD
;
A
#
# COMPACT_ATOMS: atom_id res chain seq x y z
N SER A 1 -15.50 -27.08 -0.23
CA SER A 1 -14.48 -26.14 0.26
C SER A 1 -15.09 -24.75 0.29
N CYS A 2 -15.36 -24.19 1.47
CA CYS A 2 -15.71 -22.78 1.59
C CYS A 2 -14.41 -22.00 1.43
N GLY A 3 -14.20 -21.38 0.27
CA GLY A 3 -13.03 -20.55 0.02
C GLY A 3 -12.95 -19.48 1.10
N GLY A 4 -11.98 -19.62 2.00
CA GLY A 4 -11.62 -18.60 2.98
C GLY A 4 -11.03 -17.42 2.22
N GLY A 5 -11.89 -16.56 1.69
CA GLY A 5 -11.46 -15.29 1.12
C GLY A 5 -10.80 -14.48 2.23
N VAL A 6 -9.59 -14.01 1.97
CA VAL A 6 -8.91 -13.07 2.88
C VAL A 6 -9.77 -11.81 2.95
N LEU A 7 -10.25 -11.47 4.14
CA LEU A 7 -11.03 -10.26 4.32
C LEU A 7 -10.11 -9.03 4.21
N PRO A 8 -10.52 -7.99 3.49
CA PRO A 8 -9.74 -6.76 3.42
C PRO A 8 -9.66 -6.09 4.79
N THR A 9 -8.49 -5.52 5.08
CA THR A 9 -8.23 -4.71 6.27
C THR A 9 -8.16 -3.25 5.86
N LEU A 10 -8.96 -2.40 6.51
CA LEU A 10 -8.93 -0.95 6.34
C LEU A 10 -8.18 -0.31 7.52
N VAL A 11 -7.16 0.49 7.22
CA VAL A 11 -6.44 1.31 8.20
C VAL A 11 -6.49 2.77 7.76
N CYS A 12 -6.59 3.69 8.71
CA CYS A 12 -6.55 5.12 8.43
C CYS A 12 -5.57 5.81 9.38
N SER A 13 -4.85 6.80 8.86
CA SER A 13 -3.99 7.69 9.63
C SER A 13 -4.24 9.12 9.21
N ARG A 14 -4.42 10.00 10.19
CA ARG A 14 -4.39 11.45 10.01
C ARG A 14 -2.96 11.96 10.10
N VAL A 15 -2.68 13.09 9.46
CA VAL A 15 -1.49 13.90 9.78
C VAL A 15 -1.49 14.17 11.30
N SER A 16 -0.36 13.90 11.96
CA SER A 16 -0.30 13.76 13.42
C SER A 16 0.63 14.73 14.14
N ALA A 17 1.41 15.51 13.40
CA ALA A 17 2.33 16.50 13.92
C ALA A 17 2.45 17.67 12.93
N GLY A 18 2.88 18.83 13.41
CA GLY A 18 2.95 20.02 12.56
C GLY A 18 4.00 19.97 11.44
N ASN A 19 4.97 19.06 11.52
CA ASN A 19 5.90 18.81 10.42
C ASN A 19 5.59 17.50 9.66
N ASP A 20 4.37 16.98 9.83
CA ASP A 20 3.83 15.92 8.99
C ASP A 20 3.04 16.48 7.81
N ASP A 21 2.75 17.78 7.74
CA ASP A 21 2.35 18.46 6.52
C ASP A 21 3.18 19.73 6.31
N ALA A 22 3.32 20.12 5.04
CA ALA A 22 4.17 21.22 4.67
C ALA A 22 3.86 21.71 3.26
N GLU A 23 4.23 22.96 2.99
CA GLU A 23 4.14 23.59 1.68
C GLU A 23 5.51 24.13 1.27
N GLU A 24 5.89 23.94 0.01
CA GLU A 24 7.16 24.43 -0.52
C GLU A 24 6.92 25.32 -1.74
N ASP A 25 7.31 26.60 -1.62
CA ASP A 25 7.18 27.57 -2.71
C ASP A 25 8.19 27.32 -3.84
N ASN A 26 8.04 28.06 -4.94
CA ASN A 26 8.92 27.92 -6.11
C ASN A 26 10.40 28.30 -5.89
N SER A 27 10.74 28.95 -4.76
CA SER A 27 12.11 29.23 -4.36
C SER A 27 12.73 28.08 -3.55
N GLY A 28 11.90 27.10 -3.19
CA GLY A 28 12.23 25.95 -2.36
C GLY A 28 12.05 26.22 -0.87
N SER A 29 11.47 27.36 -0.48
CA SER A 29 11.23 27.70 0.93
C SER A 29 10.07 26.87 1.46
N VAL A 30 10.29 26.18 2.58
CA VAL A 30 9.32 25.25 3.16
C VAL A 30 8.63 25.87 4.38
N SER A 31 7.30 25.94 4.34
CA SER A 31 6.42 26.26 5.46
C SER A 31 5.98 24.98 6.16
N LEU A 32 6.24 24.89 7.47
CA LEU A 32 5.83 23.76 8.33
C LEU A 32 4.74 24.15 9.33
N THR A 33 4.20 25.36 9.24
CA THR A 33 3.33 25.90 10.31
C THR A 33 2.14 26.65 9.76
N SER A 34 1.86 26.52 8.46
CA SER A 34 0.67 27.11 7.83
C SER A 34 -0.60 26.57 8.48
N SER A 35 -1.63 27.40 8.65
CA SER A 35 -2.94 26.96 9.16
C SER A 35 -3.74 26.13 8.15
N ASP A 36 -3.36 26.25 6.90
CA ASP A 36 -4.02 25.69 5.73
C ASP A 36 -2.99 24.99 4.84
N LEU A 37 -3.51 24.15 3.94
CA LEU A 37 -2.77 23.59 2.82
C LEU A 37 -3.46 24.03 1.53
N GLU A 38 -2.90 25.04 0.87
CA GLU A 38 -3.31 25.44 -0.47
C GLU A 38 -2.74 24.44 -1.46
N LEU A 39 -3.59 23.55 -1.95
CA LEU A 39 -3.19 22.53 -2.90
C LEU A 39 -2.76 23.19 -4.23
N THR A 40 -1.45 23.39 -4.34
CA THR A 40 -0.63 23.77 -5.50
C THR A 40 -0.52 25.23 -5.88
N ASP A 41 -1.31 26.15 -5.32
CA ASP A 41 -1.19 27.59 -5.60
C ASP A 41 -1.66 28.44 -4.42
N ASP A 42 -0.79 29.29 -3.88
CA ASP A 42 -1.16 30.36 -2.94
C ASP A 42 -0.76 31.74 -3.50
N SER A 43 0.46 32.18 -3.21
CA SER A 43 1.09 33.38 -3.80
C SER A 43 1.99 33.04 -5.00
N GLY A 44 1.90 31.80 -5.46
CA GLY A 44 2.60 31.16 -6.56
C GLY A 44 2.43 29.65 -6.50
N VAL A 45 2.83 28.96 -7.56
CA VAL A 45 2.76 27.48 -7.59
C VAL A 45 3.69 26.89 -6.54
N GLN A 46 3.18 25.91 -5.79
CA GLN A 46 3.89 25.22 -4.71
C GLN A 46 3.71 23.71 -4.76
N THR A 47 4.60 22.99 -4.09
CA THR A 47 4.46 21.55 -3.82
C THR A 47 3.98 21.36 -2.39
N VAL A 48 2.94 20.55 -2.21
CA VAL A 48 2.39 20.23 -0.88
C VAL A 48 2.81 18.82 -0.49
N GLY A 49 3.27 18.63 0.74
CA GLY A 49 3.64 17.34 1.30
C GLY A 49 2.76 16.99 2.50
N MET A 50 2.36 15.72 2.60
CA MET A 50 1.68 15.18 3.77
C MET A 50 2.30 13.82 4.12
N ARG A 51 2.48 13.55 5.41
CA ARG A 51 3.12 12.37 5.95
C ARG A 51 2.20 11.71 6.97
N PHE A 52 2.06 10.39 6.84
CA PHE A 52 1.15 9.58 7.61
C PHE A 52 1.95 8.52 8.38
N ASN A 53 1.75 8.48 9.70
CA ASN A 53 2.46 7.62 10.64
C ASN A 53 1.56 6.46 11.09
N GLY A 54 2.15 5.34 11.50
CA GLY A 54 1.41 4.33 12.26
C GLY A 54 0.24 3.69 11.52
N LEU A 55 0.30 3.63 10.17
CA LEU A 55 -0.66 2.86 9.36
C LEU A 55 -0.55 1.35 9.64
N ASN A 56 0.61 0.88 10.09
CA ASN A 56 0.85 -0.52 10.45
C ASN A 56 0.60 -1.51 9.30
N ILE A 57 0.76 -1.08 8.05
CA ILE A 57 0.60 -1.92 6.86
C ILE A 57 1.83 -2.83 6.75
N PRO A 58 1.68 -4.16 6.68
CA PRO A 58 2.81 -5.04 6.46
C PRO A 58 3.49 -4.80 5.10
N GLN A 59 4.81 -4.95 5.05
CA GLN A 59 5.56 -4.89 3.81
C GLN A 59 5.03 -5.92 2.79
N GLY A 60 4.88 -5.49 1.54
CA GLY A 60 4.36 -6.33 0.46
C GLY A 60 2.87 -6.68 0.56
N ALA A 61 2.11 -6.07 1.48
CA ALA A 61 0.66 -6.21 1.48
C ALA A 61 0.08 -5.76 0.13
N ALA A 62 -0.93 -6.47 -0.35
CA ALA A 62 -1.61 -6.11 -1.59
C ALA A 62 -2.64 -5.01 -1.29
N ILE A 63 -2.37 -3.81 -1.76
CA ILE A 63 -3.21 -2.63 -1.57
C ILE A 63 -4.38 -2.71 -2.57
N THR A 64 -5.60 -2.77 -2.05
CA THR A 64 -6.82 -2.90 -2.86
C THR A 64 -7.54 -1.57 -3.05
N GLY A 65 -7.22 -0.57 -2.23
CA GLY A 65 -7.71 0.80 -2.36
C GLY A 65 -6.96 1.74 -1.43
N ALA A 66 -6.77 3.00 -1.83
CA ALA A 66 -6.27 4.03 -0.94
C ALA A 66 -6.80 5.41 -1.35
N SER A 67 -7.10 6.27 -0.39
CA SER A 67 -7.52 7.66 -0.66
C SER A 67 -7.14 8.59 0.48
N ILE A 68 -6.93 9.86 0.16
CA ILE A 68 -6.84 10.93 1.16
C ILE A 68 -8.19 11.64 1.23
N GLN A 69 -8.73 11.82 2.44
CA GLN A 69 -9.84 12.71 2.72
C GLN A 69 -9.31 14.04 3.24
N PHE A 70 -9.69 15.13 2.57
CA PHE A 70 -9.44 16.50 3.01
C PHE A 70 -10.68 17.11 3.66
N THR A 71 -10.47 18.13 4.48
CA THR A 71 -11.54 19.01 5.00
C THR A 71 -11.33 20.41 4.45
N VAL A 72 -12.39 21.05 3.95
CA VAL A 72 -12.30 22.43 3.42
C VAL A 72 -12.02 23.41 4.55
N ASP A 73 -10.89 24.12 4.51
CA ASP A 73 -10.64 25.27 5.40
C ASP A 73 -11.33 26.52 4.86
N GLU A 74 -11.17 26.79 3.56
CA GLU A 74 -11.72 27.98 2.92
C GLU A 74 -12.14 27.74 1.46
N THR A 75 -12.92 28.68 0.94
CA THR A 75 -13.54 28.56 -0.39
C THR A 75 -12.86 29.44 -1.45
N ARG A 76 -11.59 29.84 -1.27
CA ARG A 76 -10.80 30.63 -2.24
C ARG A 76 -10.32 29.78 -3.43
N ASN A 77 -11.25 29.11 -4.10
CA ASN A 77 -10.95 28.22 -5.23
C ASN A 77 -10.25 28.97 -6.40
N LEU A 78 -9.28 28.32 -7.04
CA LEU A 78 -8.67 28.78 -8.30
C LEU A 78 -8.79 27.66 -9.35
N ASP A 79 -9.39 27.99 -10.50
CA ASP A 79 -9.63 27.07 -11.61
C ASP A 79 -8.88 27.50 -12.89
N PRO A 80 -8.47 26.55 -13.76
CA PRO A 80 -8.66 25.11 -13.61
C PRO A 80 -7.77 24.49 -12.52
N CYS A 81 -8.35 23.63 -11.69
CA CYS A 81 -7.62 22.87 -10.68
C CYS A 81 -7.27 21.47 -11.22
N ASN A 82 -5.99 21.21 -11.44
CA ASN A 82 -5.47 19.91 -11.88
C ASN A 82 -4.27 19.54 -11.02
N LEU A 83 -4.49 18.57 -10.15
CA LEU A 83 -3.52 18.09 -9.18
C LEU A 83 -2.93 16.77 -9.68
N THR A 84 -1.67 16.51 -9.34
CA THR A 84 -1.01 15.23 -9.55
C THR A 84 -0.42 14.76 -8.23
N LEU A 85 -0.86 13.60 -7.79
CA LEU A 85 -0.43 12.96 -6.56
C LEU A 85 0.72 11.99 -6.86
N TYR A 86 1.73 12.04 -6.00
CA TYR A 86 2.87 11.12 -5.95
C TYR A 86 3.05 10.63 -4.52
N GLY A 87 3.80 9.54 -4.38
CA GLY A 87 4.37 9.14 -3.10
C GLY A 87 5.86 9.47 -3.04
N GLU A 88 6.41 9.66 -1.86
CA GLU A 88 7.86 9.60 -1.66
C GLU A 88 8.33 8.15 -1.81
N ALA A 89 9.22 7.90 -2.76
CA ALA A 89 9.86 6.60 -2.96
C ALA A 89 10.98 6.36 -1.92
N ALA A 90 10.59 6.27 -0.65
CA ALA A 90 11.45 6.00 0.48
C ALA A 90 10.93 4.81 1.31
N ASP A 91 11.85 4.10 1.96
CA ASP A 91 11.53 2.95 2.81
C ASP A 91 10.78 3.38 4.09
N ASN A 92 11.12 4.56 4.59
CA ASN A 92 10.44 5.23 5.70
C ASN A 92 10.55 6.74 5.47
N ALA A 93 9.43 7.41 5.21
CA ALA A 93 9.43 8.85 4.99
C ALA A 93 9.85 9.60 6.27
N ASN A 94 10.80 10.51 6.15
CA ASN A 94 11.17 11.41 7.23
C ASN A 94 10.16 12.56 7.34
N ALA A 95 9.99 13.10 8.55
CA ALA A 95 9.21 14.31 8.75
C ALA A 95 9.75 15.47 7.89
N PHE A 96 8.88 16.40 7.51
CA PHE A 96 9.30 17.57 6.76
C PHE A 96 10.20 18.47 7.62
N SER A 97 11.09 19.20 6.94
CA SER A 97 12.01 20.16 7.58
C SER A 97 12.02 21.46 6.81
N SER A 98 12.43 22.55 7.46
CA SER A 98 12.55 23.86 6.83
C SER A 98 13.77 23.99 5.90
N SER A 99 14.40 22.87 5.53
CA SER A 99 15.52 22.87 4.58
C SER A 99 15.00 23.22 3.20
N ASN A 100 15.72 24.06 2.46
CA ASN A 100 15.30 24.44 1.11
C ASN A 100 15.18 23.21 0.20
N GLY A 101 14.07 23.05 -0.50
CA GLY A 101 13.85 21.89 -1.38
C GLY A 101 13.38 20.62 -0.68
N ASN A 102 13.00 20.65 0.62
CA ASN A 102 12.76 19.44 1.39
C ASN A 102 11.62 18.54 0.85
N ILE A 103 10.66 19.12 0.14
CA ILE A 103 9.53 18.42 -0.46
C ILE A 103 9.84 18.13 -1.93
N SER A 104 10.23 19.13 -2.70
CA SER A 104 10.45 19.01 -4.15
C SER A 104 11.62 18.09 -4.52
N SER A 105 12.63 17.97 -3.65
CA SER A 105 13.77 17.08 -3.89
C SER A 105 13.53 15.62 -3.49
N ARG A 106 12.38 15.29 -2.89
CA ARG A 106 12.09 13.91 -2.48
C ARG A 106 11.93 13.01 -3.71
N PRO A 107 12.55 11.82 -3.71
CA PRO A 107 12.37 10.88 -4.81
C PRO A 107 10.89 10.47 -4.88
N ARG A 108 10.33 10.42 -6.09
CA ARG A 108 8.90 10.12 -6.28
C ARG A 108 8.69 8.69 -6.73
N THR A 109 7.53 8.14 -6.39
CA THR A 109 6.99 6.94 -7.03
C THR A 109 6.92 7.12 -8.55
N SER A 110 7.05 6.02 -9.29
CA SER A 110 6.81 6.02 -10.74
C SER A 110 5.30 6.15 -11.03
N ALA A 111 4.49 5.47 -10.22
CA ALA A 111 3.06 5.66 -10.17
C ALA A 111 2.70 7.09 -9.73
N SER A 112 1.70 7.65 -10.39
CA SER A 112 1.08 8.92 -10.05
C SER A 112 -0.40 8.88 -10.44
N VAL A 113 -1.18 9.74 -9.81
CA VAL A 113 -2.63 9.84 -10.05
C VAL A 113 -2.98 11.31 -10.27
N THR A 114 -3.71 11.60 -11.33
CA THR A 114 -4.24 12.94 -11.59
C THR A 114 -5.60 13.12 -10.93
N TRP A 115 -5.86 14.32 -10.42
CA TRP A 115 -7.12 14.67 -9.77
C TRP A 115 -7.54 16.08 -10.16
N ALA A 116 -8.74 16.22 -10.72
CA ALA A 116 -9.36 17.51 -11.00
C ALA A 116 -10.56 17.71 -10.05
N PRO A 117 -10.33 18.10 -8.78
CA PRO A 117 -11.42 18.30 -7.84
C PRO A 117 -12.35 19.43 -8.30
N PRO A 118 -13.67 19.30 -8.14
CA PRO A 118 -14.56 20.43 -8.30
C PRO A 118 -14.25 21.50 -7.24
N ALA A 119 -14.82 22.71 -7.39
CA ALA A 119 -14.69 23.75 -6.38
C ALA A 119 -15.19 23.26 -5.01
N TRP A 120 -14.45 23.57 -3.96
CA TRP A 120 -14.75 23.17 -2.59
C TRP A 120 -15.65 24.20 -1.91
N THR A 121 -16.76 23.71 -1.37
CA THR A 121 -17.77 24.49 -0.63
C THR A 121 -18.71 23.54 0.12
N PRO A 122 -19.21 23.89 1.32
CA PRO A 122 -18.79 25.01 2.18
C PRO A 122 -17.53 24.66 3.01
N VAL A 123 -17.04 25.63 3.79
CA VAL A 123 -16.04 25.42 4.85
C VAL A 123 -16.49 24.30 5.79
N GLY A 124 -15.55 23.45 6.22
CA GLY A 124 -15.77 22.27 7.05
C GLY A 124 -16.33 21.06 6.31
N ASN A 125 -16.54 21.13 4.98
CA ASN A 125 -16.98 19.97 4.22
C ASN A 125 -15.84 18.94 4.08
N ALA A 126 -16.14 17.67 4.29
CA ALA A 126 -15.24 16.55 4.07
C ALA A 126 -16.04 15.42 3.38
N GLY A 127 -16.41 15.67 2.11
CA GLY A 127 -17.20 14.73 1.31
C GLY A 127 -16.42 14.16 0.13
N PRO A 128 -17.11 13.46 -0.79
CA PRO A 128 -16.50 12.86 -1.98
C PRO A 128 -15.77 13.86 -2.90
N ALA A 129 -16.16 15.14 -2.87
CA ALA A 129 -15.48 16.20 -3.64
C ALA A 129 -14.09 16.57 -3.08
N GLN A 130 -13.85 16.27 -1.80
CA GLN A 130 -12.61 16.49 -1.06
C GLN A 130 -11.83 15.18 -0.87
N GLN A 131 -12.26 14.09 -1.49
CA GLN A 131 -11.54 12.82 -1.46
C GLN A 131 -10.78 12.63 -2.77
N THR A 132 -9.54 12.17 -2.68
CA THR A 132 -8.76 11.85 -3.87
C THR A 132 -9.40 10.68 -4.63
N PRO A 133 -9.10 10.51 -5.93
CA PRO A 133 -9.27 9.23 -6.60
C PRO A 133 -8.46 8.14 -5.88
N ASP A 134 -8.67 6.89 -6.28
CA ASP A 134 -7.89 5.78 -5.77
C ASP A 134 -6.40 5.95 -6.10
N ILE A 135 -5.58 5.95 -5.04
CA ILE A 135 -4.12 6.09 -5.07
C ILE A 135 -3.41 4.79 -4.67
N ALA A 136 -4.10 3.65 -4.69
CA ALA A 136 -3.53 2.34 -4.34
C ALA A 136 -2.21 2.04 -5.04
N SER A 137 -2.07 2.39 -6.33
CA SER A 137 -0.84 2.17 -7.09
C SER A 137 0.39 2.90 -6.52
N ILE A 138 0.19 4.12 -5.99
CA ILE A 138 1.24 4.91 -5.34
C ILE A 138 1.65 4.25 -4.02
N VAL A 139 0.67 3.90 -3.19
CA VAL A 139 0.92 3.26 -1.89
C VAL A 139 1.56 1.88 -2.07
N GLN A 140 1.14 1.12 -3.08
CA GLN A 140 1.68 -0.19 -3.40
C GLN A 140 3.18 -0.13 -3.72
N GLU A 141 3.63 0.87 -4.49
CA GLU A 141 5.05 1.04 -4.77
C GLU A 141 5.87 1.24 -3.49
N ILE A 142 5.36 2.02 -2.52
CA ILE A 142 6.03 2.28 -1.25
C ILE A 142 6.06 1.03 -0.36
N VAL A 143 4.92 0.35 -0.22
CA VAL A 143 4.79 -0.86 0.61
C VAL A 143 5.61 -2.02 0.06
N ASN A 144 5.90 -2.04 -1.25
CA ASN A 144 6.74 -3.04 -1.90
C ASN A 144 8.25 -2.80 -1.74
N ARG A 145 8.68 -1.66 -1.19
CA ARG A 145 10.11 -1.37 -1.05
C ARG A 145 10.75 -2.31 -0.04
N SER A 146 11.95 -2.79 -0.33
CA SER A 146 12.63 -3.82 0.48
C SER A 146 12.97 -3.38 1.91
N GLY A 147 13.14 -2.07 2.16
CA GLY A 147 13.35 -1.54 3.51
C GLY A 147 12.07 -1.06 4.21
N TYR A 148 10.91 -1.10 3.56
CA TYR A 148 9.65 -0.73 4.18
C TYR A 148 9.28 -1.74 5.29
N THR A 149 8.75 -1.24 6.40
CA THR A 149 8.27 -2.05 7.52
C THR A 149 6.90 -1.54 7.96
N SER A 150 6.16 -2.30 8.78
CA SER A 150 4.88 -1.82 9.31
C SER A 150 5.01 -0.57 10.21
N ALA A 151 6.20 -0.28 10.72
CA ALA A 151 6.48 0.96 11.45
C ALA A 151 6.83 2.14 10.52
N SER A 152 7.01 1.90 9.22
CA SER A 152 7.36 2.94 8.26
C SER A 152 6.23 3.94 8.05
N SER A 153 6.61 5.17 7.77
CA SER A 153 5.69 6.27 7.44
C SER A 153 5.64 6.48 5.94
N ILE A 154 4.49 6.93 5.46
CA ILE A 154 4.22 7.19 4.04
C ILE A 154 4.08 8.70 3.87
N ALA A 155 4.84 9.28 2.94
CA ALA A 155 4.62 10.67 2.51
C ALA A 155 4.01 10.71 1.11
N LEU A 156 2.99 11.53 0.93
CA LEU A 156 2.35 11.83 -0.34
C LEU A 156 2.58 13.30 -0.68
N LEU A 157 2.85 13.54 -1.96
CA LEU A 157 3.24 14.84 -2.51
C LEU A 157 2.21 15.25 -3.58
N ILE A 158 1.83 16.52 -3.58
CA ILE A 158 0.88 17.07 -4.55
C ILE A 158 1.54 18.23 -5.28
N ASP A 159 1.59 18.10 -6.60
CA ASP A 159 1.91 19.18 -7.55
C ASP A 159 0.71 19.47 -8.44
N GLY A 160 0.74 20.58 -9.19
CA GLY A 160 -0.32 20.85 -10.15
C GLY A 160 -0.51 22.33 -10.44
N THR A 161 -1.76 22.66 -10.78
CA THR A 161 -2.24 24.02 -11.02
C THR A 161 -3.58 24.23 -10.35
N GLY A 162 -3.90 25.48 -10.04
CA GLY A 162 -5.14 25.87 -9.38
C GLY A 162 -5.04 25.68 -7.87
N ARG A 163 -6.16 25.87 -7.17
CA ARG A 163 -6.18 25.83 -5.70
C ARG A 163 -7.46 25.21 -5.18
N ARG A 164 -7.29 24.30 -4.22
CA ARG A 164 -8.26 23.95 -3.18
C ARG A 164 -7.54 24.10 -1.84
N THR A 165 -8.21 24.68 -0.85
CA THR A 165 -7.56 24.92 0.45
C THR A 165 -8.11 23.96 1.48
N ALA A 166 -7.23 23.13 2.04
CA ALA A 166 -7.55 22.16 3.07
C ALA A 166 -7.10 22.64 4.45
N GLU A 167 -7.75 22.15 5.49
CA GLU A 167 -7.24 22.23 6.86
C GLU A 167 -5.88 21.54 6.96
N SER A 168 -4.89 22.20 7.58
CA SER A 168 -3.63 21.58 7.97
C SER A 168 -3.70 21.03 9.40
N TYR A 169 -2.66 20.32 9.84
CA TYR A 169 -2.50 19.95 11.25
C TYR A 169 -2.48 21.19 12.17
N ASN A 170 -1.79 22.25 11.75
CA ASN A 170 -1.62 23.47 12.52
C ASN A 170 -2.87 24.35 12.56
N GLY A 171 -3.76 24.27 11.56
CA GLY A 171 -5.09 24.88 11.59
C GLY A 171 -6.05 24.10 12.48
N SER A 172 -6.22 22.81 12.19
CA SER A 172 -7.10 21.93 12.94
C SER A 172 -6.63 20.47 12.85
N ALA A 173 -5.89 20.02 13.87
CA ALA A 173 -5.41 18.64 13.96
C ALA A 173 -6.51 17.57 13.80
N SER A 174 -7.75 17.86 14.21
CA SER A 174 -8.89 16.94 14.02
C SER A 174 -9.47 16.91 12.61
N GLN A 175 -9.14 17.90 11.77
CA GLN A 175 -9.64 18.04 10.40
C GLN A 175 -8.52 17.94 9.34
N ALA A 176 -7.26 17.87 9.76
CA ALA A 176 -6.08 17.65 8.93
C ALA A 176 -6.23 16.42 8.01
N PRO A 177 -5.48 16.33 6.90
CA PRO A 177 -5.65 15.26 5.91
C PRO A 177 -5.56 13.86 6.53
N GLU A 178 -6.41 12.94 6.08
CA GLU A 178 -6.44 11.56 6.54
C GLU A 178 -6.30 10.59 5.36
N LEU A 179 -5.26 9.76 5.41
CA LEU A 179 -5.04 8.68 4.45
C LEU A 179 -5.70 7.41 4.99
N CYS A 180 -6.62 6.84 4.22
CA CYS A 180 -7.16 5.51 4.43
C CYS A 180 -6.64 4.55 3.37
N VAL A 181 -6.24 3.34 3.80
CA VAL A 181 -5.70 2.29 2.95
C VAL A 181 -6.39 0.98 3.26
N GLU A 182 -6.93 0.35 2.22
CA GLU A 182 -7.45 -1.01 2.24
C GLU A 182 -6.40 -1.95 1.66
N TYR A 183 -6.14 -3.04 2.37
CA TYR A 183 -5.19 -4.07 1.92
C TYR A 183 -5.65 -5.47 2.28
N VAL A 184 -5.15 -6.45 1.53
CA VAL A 184 -5.21 -7.87 1.88
C VAL A 184 -3.79 -8.39 2.09
N LEU A 185 -3.63 -9.26 3.08
CA LEU A 185 -2.39 -10.02 3.23
C LEU A 185 -2.46 -11.26 2.36
N ALA A 186 -1.32 -11.63 1.78
CA ALA A 186 -1.20 -12.97 1.24
C ALA A 186 -1.55 -13.97 2.37
N PRO A 187 -2.25 -15.07 2.06
CA PRO A 187 -2.47 -16.12 3.04
C PRO A 187 -1.14 -16.49 3.68
N ALA A 188 -1.09 -16.54 5.01
CA ALA A 188 0.05 -17.10 5.70
C ALA A 188 0.05 -18.61 5.42
N TYR A 189 0.91 -19.03 4.51
CA TYR A 189 1.14 -20.45 4.22
C TYR A 189 2.12 -21.02 5.25
N ASP A 190 1.83 -22.21 5.79
CA ASP A 190 2.82 -22.93 6.61
C ASP A 190 4.12 -23.19 5.82
N CYS A 191 3.99 -23.34 4.49
CA CYS A 191 5.07 -23.52 3.54
C CYS A 191 5.07 -22.41 2.47
N PRO A 192 5.65 -21.23 2.76
CA PRO A 192 5.58 -20.06 1.88
C PRO A 192 6.17 -20.27 0.48
N THR A 193 7.23 -21.06 0.37
CA THR A 193 7.88 -21.36 -0.92
C THR A 193 7.01 -22.20 -1.84
N LEU A 194 6.14 -23.03 -1.27
CA LEU A 194 5.19 -23.86 -2.01
C LEU A 194 3.84 -23.16 -2.21
N SER A 195 3.60 -22.05 -1.52
CA SER A 195 2.26 -21.45 -1.41
C SER A 195 1.21 -22.48 -0.97
N ALA A 196 1.57 -23.31 0.02
CA ALA A 196 0.77 -24.42 0.52
C ALA A 196 0.83 -24.51 2.07
N ASN A 197 -0.19 -25.11 2.67
CA ASN A 197 -0.26 -25.40 4.10
C ASN A 197 0.09 -26.87 4.37
N VAL A 198 0.48 -27.18 5.62
CA VAL A 198 0.70 -28.58 6.01
C VAL A 198 -0.60 -29.37 5.85
N GLY A 199 -0.53 -30.50 5.15
CA GLY A 199 -1.66 -31.35 4.82
C GLY A 199 -2.37 -31.00 3.50
N ASP A 200 -1.98 -29.94 2.80
CA ASP A 200 -2.44 -29.71 1.43
C ASP A 200 -1.95 -30.86 0.53
N SER A 201 -2.82 -31.31 -0.39
CA SER A 201 -2.46 -32.35 -1.35
C SER A 201 -1.39 -31.86 -2.31
N CYS A 202 -0.40 -32.70 -2.57
CA CYS A 202 0.65 -32.45 -3.55
C CYS A 202 0.93 -33.73 -4.34
N ASP A 203 2.01 -33.76 -5.12
CA ASP A 203 2.50 -34.96 -5.83
C ASP A 203 4.03 -34.92 -5.73
N ASP A 204 4.64 -35.93 -5.09
CA ASP A 204 6.09 -36.01 -4.91
C ASP A 204 6.80 -36.74 -6.06
N GLY A 205 6.02 -37.25 -7.03
CA GLY A 205 6.49 -38.02 -8.17
C GLY A 205 6.99 -39.42 -7.82
N ASP A 206 6.83 -39.87 -6.58
CA ASP A 206 7.14 -41.23 -6.14
C ASP A 206 5.88 -42.11 -6.23
N ASN A 207 5.77 -42.83 -7.34
CA ASN A 207 4.71 -43.81 -7.58
C ASN A 207 4.62 -44.92 -6.52
N SER A 208 5.65 -45.10 -5.68
CA SER A 208 5.60 -46.03 -4.55
C SER A 208 4.90 -45.45 -3.30
N THR A 209 4.36 -44.24 -3.39
CA THR A 209 3.61 -43.57 -2.33
C THR A 209 2.21 -43.14 -2.78
N VAL A 210 1.29 -42.96 -1.83
CA VAL A 210 -0.08 -42.50 -2.07
C VAL A 210 -0.52 -41.47 -1.03
N ASN A 211 -1.52 -40.66 -1.40
CA ASN A 211 -2.07 -39.58 -0.56
C ASN A 211 -1.03 -38.52 -0.19
N ASP A 212 -0.25 -38.10 -1.17
CA ASP A 212 0.84 -37.15 -1.00
C ASP A 212 0.31 -35.83 -0.46
N ALA A 213 0.95 -35.40 0.61
CA ALA A 213 0.59 -34.17 1.29
C ALA A 213 1.84 -33.42 1.74
N VAL A 214 1.70 -32.11 1.87
CA VAL A 214 2.77 -31.26 2.40
C VAL A 214 2.99 -31.59 3.88
N ASP A 215 4.21 -32.00 4.23
CA ASP A 215 4.59 -32.33 5.61
C ASP A 215 4.98 -31.10 6.43
N ALA A 216 5.24 -31.29 7.74
CA ALA A 216 5.64 -30.21 8.65
C ALA A 216 7.02 -29.58 8.33
N ASN A 217 7.80 -30.21 7.44
CA ASN A 217 9.09 -29.71 6.95
C ASN A 217 8.96 -29.10 5.55
N CYS A 218 7.74 -28.93 5.03
CA CYS A 218 7.45 -28.40 3.71
C CYS A 218 8.00 -29.26 2.55
N ASN A 219 8.04 -30.57 2.72
CA ASN A 219 8.21 -31.52 1.62
C ASN A 219 6.86 -32.04 1.18
N CYS A 220 6.73 -32.35 -0.11
CA CYS A 220 5.67 -33.24 -0.54
C CYS A 220 6.10 -34.68 -0.25
N ALA A 221 5.28 -35.44 0.48
CA ALA A 221 5.55 -36.83 0.76
C ALA A 221 4.24 -37.63 0.87
N GLY A 222 4.21 -38.81 0.25
CA GLY A 222 3.12 -39.77 0.38
C GLY A 222 3.28 -40.79 1.51
N THR A 223 2.22 -41.56 1.73
CA THR A 223 2.26 -42.77 2.55
C THR A 223 2.78 -43.94 1.69
N PRO A 224 3.82 -44.68 2.12
CA PRO A 224 4.36 -45.79 1.33
C PRO A 224 3.28 -46.86 1.02
N THR A 225 3.23 -47.30 -0.23
CA THR A 225 2.38 -48.41 -0.66
C THR A 225 3.06 -49.76 -0.39
N ALA A 226 2.40 -50.86 -0.78
CA ALA A 226 3.02 -52.18 -0.78
C ALA A 226 4.25 -52.27 -1.72
N CYS A 227 4.41 -51.31 -2.63
CA CYS A 227 5.50 -51.24 -3.60
C CYS A 227 6.70 -50.42 -3.11
N ALA A 228 6.66 -49.92 -1.86
CA ALA A 228 7.76 -49.19 -1.25
C ALA A 228 9.06 -50.03 -1.23
N GLY A 229 10.10 -49.52 -1.88
CA GLY A 229 11.38 -50.22 -2.05
C GLY A 229 11.40 -51.29 -3.16
N ILE A 230 10.28 -51.49 -3.87
CA ILE A 230 10.14 -52.37 -5.03
C ILE A 230 10.02 -51.55 -6.32
N GLY A 231 9.28 -50.43 -6.30
CA GLY A 231 8.97 -49.60 -7.47
C GLY A 231 7.61 -49.91 -8.09
N ASP A 232 7.05 -48.95 -8.84
CA ASP A 232 5.84 -49.00 -9.66
C ASP A 232 6.07 -47.96 -10.79
N ASN A 233 6.69 -48.36 -11.90
CA ASN A 233 7.24 -47.42 -12.90
C ASN A 233 6.14 -46.80 -13.78
N ASP A 234 5.05 -47.51 -14.03
CA ASP A 234 3.96 -47.05 -14.89
C ASP A 234 2.75 -46.48 -14.10
N GLY A 235 2.69 -46.71 -12.79
CA GLY A 235 1.75 -46.11 -11.85
C GLY A 235 0.37 -46.77 -11.84
N ASP A 236 0.24 -48.03 -12.30
CA ASP A 236 -1.04 -48.74 -12.35
C ASP A 236 -1.46 -49.38 -11.00
N GLY A 237 -0.57 -49.36 -10.00
CA GLY A 237 -0.78 -49.87 -8.65
C GLY A 237 -0.28 -51.30 -8.42
N VAL A 238 0.49 -51.87 -9.36
CA VAL A 238 1.15 -53.17 -9.25
C VAL A 238 2.66 -52.96 -9.13
N CYS A 239 3.33 -53.69 -8.24
CA CYS A 239 4.75 -53.44 -7.98
C CYS A 239 5.65 -54.03 -9.07
N ALA A 240 6.76 -53.37 -9.37
CA ALA A 240 7.73 -53.73 -10.42
C ALA A 240 8.31 -55.16 -10.37
N ASN A 241 8.19 -55.87 -9.24
CA ASN A 241 8.61 -57.27 -9.14
C ASN A 241 7.53 -58.28 -9.52
N VAL A 242 6.29 -57.81 -9.72
CA VAL A 242 5.12 -58.59 -10.11
C VAL A 242 4.43 -58.01 -11.34
N ASP A 243 4.74 -56.78 -11.74
CA ASP A 243 4.37 -56.24 -13.05
C ASP A 243 5.39 -56.59 -14.15
N CYS A 244 4.87 -56.94 -15.32
CA CYS A 244 5.64 -57.22 -16.52
C CYS A 244 5.74 -56.03 -17.47
N ASP A 245 4.98 -54.95 -17.26
CA ASP A 245 5.05 -53.72 -18.07
C ASP A 245 5.80 -52.55 -17.42
N ASP A 246 6.30 -52.77 -16.19
CA ASP A 246 7.30 -51.95 -15.48
C ASP A 246 8.76 -52.07 -16.00
#